data_AF-A0A4Y2D697-F1
#
_entry.id   AF-A0A4Y2D697-F1
#
_cell.length_a   1.000
_cell.length_b   1.000
_cell.length_c   1.000
_cell.angle_alpha   90.00
_cell.angle_beta   90.00
_cell.angle_gamma   90.00
#
_symmetry.space_group_name_H-M   'P 1'
#
loop_
_entity.id
_entity.type
_entity.pdbx_description
1 polymer ?
#
loop_
_entity_poly.entity_id
_entity_poly.type
_entity_poly.pdbx_seq_one_letter_code
_entity_poly.pdbx_strand_id
1 'polypeptide(L)'
;MFPRGEDGYTININQVEPGTSNQINKMLSAMSFYAYRLIVRSTENRLLNYRQLLHQYLVDMYTKIEAERLLFIRLNQKKLRVDEYIHLKDAITNGSDPANHGKLVILPSTFTGCPRNMHKYAQDAITYVRHGRKPSLFITHTFNPNCKEMT
;
A
#
# COMPACT_ATOMS: atom_id res chain seq x y z
N MET A 1 -9.17 13.60 12.20
CA MET A 1 -8.79 14.81 12.95
C MET A 1 -8.31 15.86 11.95
N PHE A 2 -9.09 16.92 11.75
CA PHE A 2 -8.74 18.04 10.86
C PHE A 2 -8.65 19.30 11.71
N PRO A 3 -7.51 20.02 11.75
CA PRO A 3 -7.31 21.18 12.64
C PRO A 3 -8.30 22.32 12.45
N ARG A 4 -9.03 22.33 11.34
CA ARG A 4 -10.03 23.34 10.97
C ARG A 4 -11.46 22.82 10.97
N GLY A 5 -11.70 21.59 11.43
CA GLY A 5 -13.02 20.96 11.37
C GLY A 5 -13.51 20.65 9.95
N GLU A 6 -12.59 20.59 8.98
CA GLU A 6 -12.90 20.28 7.58
C GLU A 6 -13.34 18.81 7.41
N ASP A 7 -14.16 18.58 6.38
CA ASP A 7 -14.51 17.25 5.94
C ASP A 7 -13.29 16.46 5.44
N GLY A 8 -13.28 15.18 5.77
CA GLY A 8 -12.20 14.28 5.39
C GLY A 8 -12.24 13.84 3.93
N TYR A 9 -11.31 12.94 3.58
CA TYR A 9 -11.33 12.32 2.27
C TYR A 9 -12.60 11.50 2.09
N THR A 10 -13.28 11.72 0.97
CA THR A 10 -14.36 10.87 0.45
C THR A 10 -14.04 10.47 -0.97
N ILE A 11 -14.50 9.30 -1.39
CA ILE A 11 -14.13 8.69 -2.68
C ILE A 11 -14.62 9.54 -3.87
N ASN A 12 -15.64 10.38 -3.67
CA ASN A 12 -16.30 11.16 -4.73
C ASN A 12 -15.72 12.57 -4.95
N ILE A 13 -14.48 12.82 -4.50
CA ILE A 13 -13.83 14.12 -4.71
C ILE A 13 -13.14 14.13 -6.08
N ASN A 14 -13.45 15.12 -6.91
CA ASN A 14 -12.83 15.32 -8.23
C ASN A 14 -11.52 16.11 -8.11
N GLN A 15 -10.57 15.82 -9.00
CA GLN A 15 -9.34 16.60 -9.13
C GLN A 15 -9.64 17.98 -9.75
N VAL A 16 -8.98 19.03 -9.25
CA VAL A 16 -9.10 20.40 -9.77
C VAL A 16 -7.78 20.79 -10.43
N GLU A 17 -7.83 21.46 -11.59
CA GLU A 17 -6.64 21.97 -12.27
C GLU A 17 -6.01 23.14 -11.52
N PRO A 18 -4.67 23.24 -11.49
CA PRO A 18 -4.01 24.39 -10.90
C PRO A 18 -4.26 25.64 -11.76
N GLY A 19 -5.00 26.62 -11.22
CA GLY A 19 -5.24 27.92 -11.87
C GLY A 19 -6.62 28.09 -12.52
N THR A 20 -7.39 27.01 -12.68
CA THR A 20 -8.76 27.07 -13.21
C THR A 20 -9.69 26.28 -12.29
N SER A 21 -10.84 26.85 -11.92
CA SER A 21 -11.88 26.14 -11.13
C SER A 21 -12.59 25.02 -11.93
N ASN A 22 -11.96 24.50 -12.97
CA ASN A 22 -12.52 23.43 -13.79
C ASN A 22 -12.22 22.10 -13.09
N GLN A 23 -13.29 21.37 -12.78
CA GLN A 23 -13.17 20.00 -12.29
C GLN A 23 -12.73 19.11 -13.44
N ILE A 24 -11.64 18.37 -13.23
CA ILE A 24 -11.27 17.28 -14.11
C ILE A 24 -12.22 16.11 -13.80
N ASN A 25 -12.70 15.40 -14.82
CA ASN A 25 -13.47 14.15 -14.69
C ASN A 25 -12.65 12.98 -14.10
N LYS A 26 -11.60 13.26 -13.34
CA LYS A 26 -10.73 12.28 -12.70
C LYS A 26 -10.94 12.34 -11.19
N MET A 27 -11.37 11.22 -10.63
CA MET A 27 -11.47 11.05 -9.18
C MET A 27 -10.09 11.18 -8.53
N LEU A 28 -10.05 11.91 -7.43
CA LEU A 28 -8.86 12.16 -6.65
C LEU A 28 -8.59 10.98 -5.71
N SER A 29 -7.42 10.37 -5.80
CA SER A 29 -7.03 9.27 -4.90
C SER A 29 -6.73 9.79 -3.49
N ALA A 30 -7.02 8.98 -2.46
CA ALA A 30 -6.70 9.32 -1.07
C ALA A 30 -5.22 9.66 -0.91
N MET A 31 -4.33 8.99 -1.64
CA MET A 31 -2.90 9.28 -1.62
C MET A 31 -2.60 10.72 -2.04
N SER A 32 -3.16 11.16 -3.16
CA SER A 32 -2.99 12.54 -3.65
C SER A 32 -3.59 13.56 -2.68
N PHE A 33 -4.73 13.25 -2.07
CA PHE A 33 -5.39 14.11 -1.08
C PHE A 33 -4.51 14.35 0.15
N TYR A 34 -4.00 13.26 0.75
CA TYR A 34 -3.20 13.35 1.95
C TYR A 34 -1.79 13.88 1.68
N ALA A 35 -1.19 13.53 0.54
CA ALA A 35 0.08 14.12 0.11
C ALA A 35 -0.02 15.65 -0.03
N TYR A 36 -1.12 16.14 -0.62
CA TYR A 36 -1.38 17.58 -0.73
C TYR A 36 -1.49 18.26 0.64
N ARG A 37 -2.02 17.59 1.67
CA ARG A 37 -2.12 18.16 3.03
C ARG A 37 -0.81 18.11 3.80
N LEU A 38 0.09 17.19 3.48
CA LEU A 38 1.38 17.01 4.16
C LEU A 38 2.53 17.79 3.52
N ILE A 39 2.40 18.22 2.26
CA ILE A 39 3.45 18.95 1.56
C ILE A 39 3.80 20.26 2.28
N VAL A 40 5.09 20.52 2.52
CA VAL A 40 5.58 21.76 3.13
C VAL A 40 5.31 22.95 2.20
N ARG A 41 4.76 24.05 2.72
CA ARG A 41 4.45 25.28 1.97
C ARG A 41 5.00 26.50 2.69
N SER A 42 5.05 27.62 1.98
CA SER A 42 5.36 28.93 2.57
C SER A 42 4.33 29.33 3.64
N THR A 43 3.09 28.87 3.51
CA THR A 43 2.06 29.01 4.55
C THR A 43 2.25 27.98 5.65
N GLU A 44 2.01 28.37 6.91
CA GLU A 44 2.10 27.46 8.05
C GLU A 44 1.21 26.22 7.92
N ASN A 45 1.83 25.05 7.81
CA ASN A 45 1.16 23.76 7.94
C ASN A 45 1.16 23.33 9.41
N ARG A 46 0.14 23.77 10.16
CA ARG A 46 0.00 23.42 11.59
C ARG A 46 0.04 21.92 11.86
N LEU A 47 -0.43 21.10 10.90
CA LEU A 47 -0.39 19.63 10.96
C LEU A 47 1.01 19.10 11.30
N LEU A 48 2.06 19.67 10.70
CA LEU A 48 3.43 19.19 10.85
C LEU A 48 4.01 19.49 12.24
N ASN A 49 3.41 20.42 12.99
CA ASN A 49 3.91 20.85 14.29
C ASN A 49 3.37 20.00 15.46
N TYR A 50 2.42 19.10 15.23
CA TYR A 50 1.71 18.39 16.29
C TYR A 50 2.41 17.12 16.83
N ARG A 51 3.71 16.93 16.59
CA ARG A 51 4.55 15.83 17.12
C ARG A 51 3.81 14.48 17.19
N GLN A 52 3.41 14.01 18.37
CA GLN A 52 2.77 12.70 18.55
C GLN A 52 1.44 12.56 17.81
N LEU A 53 0.63 13.63 17.74
CA LEU A 53 -0.63 13.64 17.00
C LEU A 53 -0.41 13.57 15.49
N LEU A 54 0.72 14.10 14.99
CA LEU A 54 1.10 13.92 13.58
C LEU A 54 1.35 12.45 13.27
N HIS A 55 2.03 11.71 14.15
CA HIS A 55 2.27 10.28 13.95
C HIS A 55 0.96 9.48 13.90
N GLN A 56 0.05 9.73 14.84
CA GLN A 56 -1.28 9.10 14.83
C GLN A 56 -2.06 9.44 13.56
N TYR A 57 -2.02 10.70 13.12
CA TYR A 57 -2.62 11.14 11.87
C TYR A 57 -2.03 10.39 10.67
N LEU A 58 -0.70 10.32 10.56
CA LEU A 58 -0.02 9.63 9.45
C LEU A 58 -0.41 8.15 9.37
N VAL A 59 -0.49 7.46 10.51
CA VAL A 59 -0.90 6.06 10.56
C VAL A 59 -2.36 5.90 10.12
N ASP A 60 -3.28 6.73 10.61
CA ASP A 60 -4.70 6.69 10.19
C ASP A 60 -4.89 7.04 8.70
N MET A 61 -4.07 7.95 8.14
CA MET A 61 -4.15 8.26 6.71
C MET A 61 -3.58 7.11 5.87
N TYR A 62 -2.51 6.48 6.33
CA TYR A 62 -1.90 5.33 5.66
C TYR A 62 -2.87 4.14 5.57
N THR A 63 -3.58 3.82 6.66
CA THR A 63 -4.59 2.74 6.63
C THR A 63 -5.71 3.00 5.63
N LYS A 64 -6.15 4.26 5.49
CA LYS A 64 -7.16 4.66 4.48
C LYS A 64 -6.65 4.51 3.06
N ILE A 65 -5.40 4.93 2.81
CA ILE A 65 -4.76 4.77 1.50
C ILE A 65 -4.64 3.27 1.15
N GLU A 66 -4.16 2.45 2.08
CA GLU A 66 -4.03 1.01 1.85
C GLU A 66 -5.39 0.31 1.66
N ALA A 67 -6.43 0.74 2.38
CA ALA A 67 -7.79 0.24 2.17
C ALA A 67 -8.30 0.54 0.73
N GLU A 68 -8.07 1.75 0.22
CA GLU A 68 -8.41 2.13 -1.16
C GLU A 68 -7.62 1.27 -2.17
N ARG A 69 -6.32 1.06 -1.94
CA ARG A 69 -5.48 0.21 -2.81
C ARG A 69 -5.95 -1.24 -2.83
N LEU A 70 -6.30 -1.81 -1.68
CA LEU A 70 -6.83 -3.17 -1.59
C LEU A 70 -8.19 -3.30 -2.28
N LEU A 71 -9.07 -2.30 -2.13
CA LEU A 71 -10.34 -2.25 -2.85
C LEU A 71 -10.12 -2.20 -4.37
N PHE A 72 -9.17 -1.37 -4.82
CA PHE A 72 -8.80 -1.29 -6.23
C PHE A 72 -8.32 -2.67 -6.75
N ILE A 73 -7.44 -3.34 -6.02
CA ILE A 73 -6.95 -4.68 -6.38
C ILE A 73 -8.11 -5.68 -6.46
N ARG A 74 -9.03 -5.66 -5.48
CA ARG A 74 -10.20 -6.55 -5.43
C ARG A 74 -11.15 -6.34 -6.61
N LEU A 75 -11.36 -5.10 -7.04
CA LEU A 75 -12.28 -4.77 -8.14
C LEU A 75 -11.64 -4.97 -9.53
N ASN A 76 -10.33 -4.75 -9.66
CA ASN A 76 -9.62 -4.73 -10.94
C ASN A 76 -8.82 -6.01 -11.23
N GLN A 77 -9.16 -7.15 -10.62
CA GLN A 77 -8.46 -8.43 -10.80
C GLN A 77 -8.23 -8.81 -12.27
N LYS A 78 -9.24 -8.62 -13.14
CA LYS A 78 -9.14 -8.89 -14.59
C LYS A 78 -8.09 -8.00 -15.27
N LYS A 79 -8.06 -6.72 -14.93
CA LYS A 79 -7.08 -5.75 -15.48
C LYS A 79 -5.65 -6.05 -15.04
N LEU A 80 -5.50 -6.58 -13.82
CA LEU A 80 -4.21 -7.02 -13.27
C LEU A 80 -3.73 -8.37 -13.86
N ARG A 81 -4.43 -8.91 -14.87
CA ARG A 81 -4.15 -10.21 -15.50
C ARG A 81 -3.99 -11.32 -14.49
N VAL A 82 -4.82 -11.29 -13.45
CA VAL A 82 -4.84 -12.33 -12.41
C VAL A 82 -5.09 -13.73 -13.01
N ASP A 83 -5.71 -13.77 -14.20
CA ASP A 83 -6.01 -14.99 -14.93
C ASP A 83 -4.75 -15.74 -15.44
N GLU A 84 -3.62 -15.06 -15.70
CA GLU A 84 -2.34 -15.73 -16.01
C GLU A 84 -1.79 -16.52 -14.79
N TYR A 85 -2.30 -16.22 -13.59
CA TYR A 85 -1.91 -16.87 -12.34
C TYR A 85 -2.90 -17.98 -11.93
N ILE A 86 -3.85 -18.37 -12.81
CA ILE A 86 -4.83 -19.44 -12.58
C ILE A 86 -4.16 -20.78 -12.25
N HIS A 87 -2.97 -21.08 -12.76
CA HIS A 87 -2.26 -22.31 -12.40
C HIS A 87 -1.97 -22.42 -10.89
N LEU A 88 -1.85 -21.28 -10.18
CA LEU A 88 -1.73 -21.26 -8.71
C LEU A 88 -3.09 -21.47 -8.02
N LYS A 89 -4.17 -20.99 -8.63
CA LYS A 89 -5.55 -21.19 -8.14
C LYS A 89 -5.90 -22.68 -8.17
N ASP A 90 -5.60 -23.34 -9.29
CA ASP A 90 -5.90 -24.76 -9.50
C ASP A 90 -5.19 -25.66 -8.48
N ALA A 91 -3.93 -25.35 -8.13
CA ALA A 91 -3.18 -26.05 -7.09
C ALA A 91 -3.79 -25.92 -5.67
N ILE A 92 -4.52 -24.84 -5.39
CA ILE A 92 -5.18 -24.57 -4.10
C ILE A 92 -6.59 -25.18 -4.06
N THR A 93 -7.31 -25.21 -5.19
CA THR A 93 -8.67 -25.76 -5.29
C THR A 93 -8.74 -27.29 -5.31
N ASN A 94 -7.63 -28.01 -5.44
CA ASN A 94 -7.60 -29.48 -5.52
C ASN A 94 -8.01 -30.21 -4.22
N GLY A 95 -8.59 -29.54 -3.21
CA GLY A 95 -8.98 -30.18 -1.95
C GLY A 95 -10.10 -29.50 -1.15
N SER A 96 -10.91 -28.60 -1.70
CA SER A 96 -11.97 -27.95 -0.90
C SER A 96 -13.18 -27.48 -1.70
N ASP A 97 -14.36 -27.59 -1.10
CA ASP A 97 -15.68 -27.32 -1.68
C ASP A 97 -15.84 -25.87 -2.18
N PRO A 98 -16.27 -25.67 -3.44
CA PRO A 98 -16.41 -24.34 -4.05
C PRO A 98 -17.55 -23.49 -3.46
N ALA A 99 -18.40 -24.06 -2.61
CA ALA A 99 -19.54 -23.37 -2.00
C ALA A 99 -19.18 -22.58 -0.72
N ASN A 100 -18.04 -22.86 -0.09
CA ASN A 100 -17.65 -22.27 1.20
C ASN A 100 -16.60 -21.15 1.09
N HIS A 101 -16.17 -20.81 -0.12
CA HIS A 101 -15.06 -19.88 -0.31
C HIS A 101 -15.59 -18.48 -0.62
N GLY A 102 -15.29 -17.52 0.25
CA GLY A 102 -15.39 -16.11 -0.10
C GLY A 102 -14.59 -15.81 -1.38
N LYS A 103 -14.93 -14.73 -2.08
CA LYS A 103 -14.27 -14.36 -3.35
C LYS A 103 -12.74 -14.32 -3.18
N LEU A 104 -12.03 -15.25 -3.81
CA LEU A 104 -10.57 -15.30 -3.81
C LEU A 104 -10.02 -14.04 -4.52
N VAL A 105 -9.24 -13.23 -3.79
CA VAL A 105 -8.55 -12.05 -4.33
C VAL A 105 -7.06 -12.35 -4.34
N ILE A 106 -6.47 -12.30 -5.53
CA ILE A 106 -5.05 -12.50 -5.72
C ILE A 106 -4.35 -11.14 -5.57
N LEU A 107 -3.45 -11.05 -4.59
CA LEU A 107 -2.59 -9.88 -4.42
C LEU A 107 -1.41 -9.94 -5.39
N PRO A 108 -1.08 -8.83 -6.09
CA PRO A 108 0.08 -8.75 -6.95
C PRO A 108 1.38 -8.77 -6.12
N SER A 109 2.50 -9.14 -6.75
CA SER A 109 3.83 -9.14 -6.10
C SER A 109 4.32 -7.75 -5.68
N THR A 110 3.69 -6.69 -6.17
CA THR A 110 3.96 -5.30 -5.77
C THR A 110 3.39 -4.93 -4.40
N PHE A 111 2.52 -5.77 -3.82
CA PHE A 111 1.97 -5.54 -2.49
C PHE A 111 2.95 -6.02 -1.42
N THR A 112 3.54 -5.09 -0.66
CA THR A 112 4.54 -5.42 0.37
C THR A 112 3.98 -6.38 1.42
N GLY A 113 4.77 -7.38 1.79
CA GLY A 113 4.40 -8.37 2.81
C GLY A 113 3.47 -9.49 2.33
N CYS A 114 2.96 -9.47 1.09
CA CYS A 114 2.27 -10.66 0.57
C CYS A 114 3.26 -11.81 0.26
N PRO A 115 2.79 -13.08 0.25
CA PRO A 115 3.62 -14.22 -0.12
C PRO A 115 4.32 -14.07 -1.47
N ARG A 116 3.67 -13.43 -2.45
CA ARG A 116 4.26 -13.20 -3.79
C ARG A 116 5.38 -12.17 -3.77
N ASN A 117 5.26 -11.14 -2.95
CA ASN A 117 6.30 -10.12 -2.77
C ASN A 117 7.56 -10.77 -2.19
N MET A 118 7.39 -11.60 -1.15
CA MET A 118 8.51 -12.37 -0.58
C MET A 118 9.13 -13.34 -1.58
N HIS A 119 8.30 -14.06 -2.34
CA HIS A 119 8.78 -14.99 -3.37
C HIS A 119 9.57 -14.28 -4.47
N LYS A 120 9.10 -13.11 -4.92
CA LYS A 120 9.82 -12.27 -5.88
C LYS A 120 11.19 -11.85 -5.35
N TYR A 121 11.28 -11.35 -4.11
CA TYR A 121 12.57 -10.98 -3.52
C TYR A 121 13.53 -12.17 -3.41
N ALA A 122 13.02 -13.36 -3.10
CA ALA A 122 13.85 -14.57 -3.08
C ALA A 122 14.39 -14.93 -4.48
N GLN A 123 13.54 -14.86 -5.51
CA GLN A 123 13.97 -15.09 -6.90
C GLN A 123 14.97 -14.04 -7.39
N ASP A 124 14.74 -12.77 -7.07
CA ASP A 124 15.64 -11.66 -7.42
C ASP A 124 17.00 -11.85 -6.74
N ALA A 125 17.03 -12.28 -5.47
CA ALA A 125 18.27 -12.59 -4.76
C ALA A 125 19.02 -13.76 -5.41
N ILE A 126 18.34 -14.85 -5.78
CA ILE A 126 18.94 -15.99 -6.49
C ILE A 126 19.51 -15.54 -7.84
N THR A 127 18.78 -14.70 -8.56
CA THR A 127 19.20 -14.15 -9.85
C THR A 127 20.45 -13.29 -9.71
N TYR A 128 20.52 -12.45 -8.67
CA TYR A 128 21.69 -11.66 -8.36
C TYR A 128 22.91 -12.53 -8.04
N VAL A 129 22.75 -13.60 -7.25
CA VAL A 129 23.84 -14.55 -6.94
C VAL A 129 24.31 -15.30 -8.19
N ARG A 130 23.39 -15.60 -9.12
CA ARG A 130 23.71 -16.30 -10.37
C ARG A 130 24.49 -15.42 -11.36
N HIS A 131 24.15 -14.14 -11.47
CA HIS A 131 24.84 -13.20 -12.37
C HIS A 131 26.07 -12.54 -11.72
N GLY A 132 26.02 -12.32 -10.41
CA GLY A 132 27.12 -11.78 -9.63
C GLY A 132 28.10 -12.85 -9.13
N ARG A 133 29.01 -12.44 -8.25
CA ARG A 133 29.80 -13.36 -7.44
C ARG A 133 29.00 -13.78 -6.22
N LYS A 134 29.33 -14.95 -5.66
CA LYS A 134 28.74 -15.41 -4.40
C LYS A 134 28.94 -14.33 -3.31
N PRO A 135 27.87 -13.89 -2.62
CA PRO A 135 28.00 -12.93 -1.54
C PRO A 135 28.90 -13.51 -0.45
N SER A 136 29.91 -12.74 -0.05
CA SER A 136 30.87 -13.10 1.00
C SER A 136 30.46 -12.58 2.38
N LEU A 137 29.48 -11.67 2.44
CA LEU A 137 29.01 -11.04 3.66
C LEU A 137 27.50 -11.22 3.79
N PHE A 138 27.07 -11.79 4.92
CA PHE A 138 25.67 -11.90 5.30
C PHE A 138 25.48 -11.11 6.59
N ILE A 139 24.61 -10.10 6.55
CA ILE A 139 24.22 -9.32 7.74
C ILE A 139 22.79 -9.70 8.08
N THR A 140 22.57 -10.23 9.28
CA THR A 140 21.23 -10.53 9.80
C THR A 140 20.92 -9.55 10.92
N HIS A 141 19.88 -8.75 10.76
CA HIS A 141 19.36 -7.90 11.83
C HIS A 141 18.16 -8.59 12.47
N THR A 142 18.37 -9.18 13.64
CA THR A 142 17.31 -9.82 14.43
C THR A 142 16.70 -8.79 15.37
N PHE A 143 15.45 -8.40 15.12
CA PHE A 143 14.68 -7.56 16.04
C PHE A 143 14.02 -8.45 17.10
N ASN A 144 14.41 -8.31 18.37
CA ASN A 144 13.74 -8.95 19.50
C ASN A 144 12.79 -7.93 20.15
N PRO A 145 11.46 -8.13 20.07
CA PRO A 145 10.49 -7.20 20.63
C PRO A 145 10.52 -7.09 22.17
N ASN A 146 11.20 -8.02 22.86
CA ASN A 146 11.38 -7.99 24.30
C ASN A 146 12.69 -7.30 24.75
N CYS A 147 13.47 -6.72 23.82
CA CYS A 147 14.68 -6.00 24.18
C CYS A 147 14.35 -4.69 24.91
N LYS A 148 14.84 -4.54 26.15
CA LYS A 148 14.68 -3.34 26.98
C LYS A 148 15.22 -2.05 26.35
N GLU A 149 16.14 -2.16 25.39
CA GLU A 149 16.75 -1.03 24.68
C GLU A 149 15.78 -0.30 23.73
N MET A 150 14.56 -0.83 23.55
CA MET A 150 13.53 -0.30 22.65
C MET A 150 12.38 0.42 23.39
N THR A 151 12.51 0.69 24.70
CA THR A 151 11.51 1.40 25.52
C THR A 151 12.00 2.80 25.89
#